data_AF-A0A0G0GUK8-F1
#
_entry.id   AF-A0A0G0GUK8-F1
#
_cell.length_a   1.000
_cell.length_b   1.000
_cell.length_c   1.000
_cell.angle_alpha   90.00
_cell.angle_beta   90.00
_cell.angle_gamma   90.00
#
_symmetry.space_group_name_H-M   'P 1'
#
loop_
_entity.id
_entity.type
_entity.pdbx_description
1 polymer ?
#
loop_
_entity_poly.entity_id
_entity_poly.type
_entity_poly.pdbx_seq_one_letter_code
_entity_poly.pdbx_strand_id
1 'polypeptide(L)'
;MINYLDIILLILIWLVGWGIYFYSGRKETQFTKSSELSFSYFIFLSLGTFYLFKNDLPDHISDYLIWYGAAMILVFLIVNHIYYSIRRHYHEPLLLEKNHPTDRWLQANRTAIFITSAHILFQQIVITFLILELYKFFPLQSVLTYFMVIFAILHLPLVYFKGVKFAALYTLPAAIAGLIFPFILIKLTPYGFILNYIIHWSFYALITYIFWRRQGKITIK
;
A
#
# COMPACT_ATOMS: atom_id res chain seq x y z
N MET A 1 -2.64 -5.38 28.59
CA MET A 1 -1.24 -5.03 28.92
C MET A 1 -0.46 -5.19 27.62
N ILE A 2 0.41 -4.24 27.22
CA ILE A 2 1.23 -4.44 26.01
C ILE A 2 2.04 -5.70 26.20
N ASN A 3 1.83 -6.68 25.34
CA ASN A 3 2.77 -7.76 25.24
C ASN A 3 3.93 -7.28 24.36
N TYR A 4 4.99 -6.77 25.00
CA TYR A 4 6.17 -6.26 24.29
C TYR A 4 6.75 -7.28 23.31
N LEU A 5 6.54 -8.57 23.58
CA LEU A 5 6.90 -9.66 22.68
C LEU A 5 6.18 -9.55 21.33
N ASP A 6 4.89 -9.21 21.30
CA ASP A 6 4.10 -9.14 20.07
C ASP A 6 4.57 -7.98 19.18
N ILE A 7 4.95 -6.84 19.79
CA ILE A 7 5.55 -5.71 19.07
C ILE A 7 6.92 -6.12 18.50
N ILE A 8 7.77 -6.79 19.30
CA ILE A 8 9.08 -7.26 18.84
C ILE A 8 8.92 -8.24 17.68
N LEU A 9 7.99 -9.20 17.78
CA LEU A 9 7.70 -10.15 16.71
C LEU A 9 7.23 -9.44 15.44
N LEU A 10 6.35 -8.44 15.56
CA LEU A 10 5.90 -7.65 14.41
C LEU A 10 7.08 -6.91 13.74
N ILE A 11 7.95 -6.28 14.53
CA ILE A 11 9.16 -5.61 14.03
C ILE A 11 10.06 -6.61 13.33
N LEU A 12 10.28 -7.80 13.90
CA LEU A 12 11.11 -8.84 13.29
C LEU A 12 10.53 -9.32 11.96
N ILE A 13 9.21 -9.57 11.88
CA ILE A 13 8.55 -9.97 10.62
C ILE A 13 8.72 -8.87 9.56
N TRP A 14 8.55 -7.61 9.96
CA TRP A 14 8.79 -6.46 9.07
C TRP A 14 10.25 -6.39 8.59
N LEU A 15 11.23 -6.52 9.49
CA LEU A 15 12.64 -6.47 9.15
C LEU A 15 13.05 -7.63 8.24
N VAL A 16 12.51 -8.83 8.45
CA VAL A 16 12.72 -9.98 7.56
C VAL A 16 12.16 -9.67 6.17
N GLY A 17 10.95 -9.14 6.08
CA GLY A 17 10.35 -8.71 4.83
C GLY A 17 11.18 -7.68 4.07
N TRP A 18 11.62 -6.64 4.79
CA TRP A 18 12.53 -5.63 4.27
C TRP A 18 13.86 -6.22 3.83
N GLY A 19 14.45 -7.10 4.63
CA GLY A 19 15.69 -7.80 4.29
C GLY A 19 15.56 -8.59 2.99
N ILE A 20 14.47 -9.33 2.82
CA ILE A 20 14.16 -10.06 1.58
C ILE A 20 14.01 -9.08 0.41
N TYR A 21 13.25 -8.00 0.58
CA TYR A 21 13.05 -6.97 -0.46
C TYR A 21 14.37 -6.32 -0.89
N PHE A 22 15.22 -5.91 0.06
CA PHE A 22 16.54 -5.33 -0.24
C PHE A 22 17.50 -6.32 -0.87
N TYR A 23 17.59 -7.53 -0.33
CA TYR A 23 18.45 -8.59 -0.85
C TYR A 23 18.13 -8.89 -2.30
N SER A 24 16.84 -9.00 -2.60
CA SER A 24 16.36 -9.35 -3.92
C SER A 24 16.39 -8.19 -4.93
N GLY A 25 16.14 -6.95 -4.47
CA GLY A 25 16.26 -5.75 -5.28
C GLY A 25 17.70 -5.46 -5.73
N ARG A 26 18.70 -5.83 -4.92
CA ARG A 26 20.12 -5.62 -5.26
C ARG A 26 20.64 -6.49 -6.41
N LYS A 27 20.09 -7.68 -6.60
CA LYS A 27 20.62 -8.64 -7.59
C LYS A 27 19.99 -8.51 -8.98
N GLU A 28 19.16 -7.48 -9.24
CA GLU A 28 18.19 -7.45 -10.36
C GLU A 28 17.36 -8.76 -10.47
N THR A 29 17.41 -9.58 -9.41
CA THR A 29 16.79 -10.90 -9.37
C THR A 29 15.30 -10.72 -9.27
N GLN A 30 14.60 -11.74 -9.77
CA GLN A 30 13.20 -11.76 -10.14
C GLN A 30 12.19 -11.32 -9.07
N PHE A 31 12.55 -10.91 -7.86
CA PHE A 31 11.60 -10.60 -6.80
C PHE A 31 10.75 -9.35 -7.09
N THR A 32 11.34 -8.35 -7.74
CA THR A 32 10.59 -7.21 -8.31
C THR A 32 9.87 -7.56 -9.61
N LYS A 33 10.21 -8.71 -10.22
CA LYS A 33 9.49 -9.30 -11.36
C LYS A 33 8.38 -10.26 -10.93
N SER A 34 8.44 -10.85 -9.73
CA SER A 34 7.47 -11.82 -9.23
C SER A 34 6.54 -11.13 -8.25
N SER A 35 5.51 -10.50 -8.80
CA SER A 35 4.42 -9.92 -8.02
C SER A 35 3.83 -10.91 -7.00
N GLU A 36 3.98 -12.20 -7.25
CA GLU A 36 3.57 -13.34 -6.42
C GLU A 36 4.36 -13.43 -5.11
N LEU A 37 5.67 -13.15 -5.10
CA LEU A 37 6.48 -13.17 -3.88
C LEU A 37 6.13 -11.99 -2.96
N SER A 38 6.00 -10.79 -3.53
CA SER A 38 5.53 -9.62 -2.78
C SER A 38 4.11 -9.85 -2.23
N PHE A 39 3.23 -10.43 -3.04
CA PHE A 39 1.88 -10.80 -2.62
C PHE A 39 1.89 -11.80 -1.46
N SER A 40 2.68 -12.87 -1.58
CA SER A 40 2.82 -13.88 -0.53
C SER A 40 3.37 -13.26 0.75
N TYR A 41 4.39 -12.40 0.65
CA TYR A 41 4.93 -11.66 1.79
C TYR A 41 3.86 -10.84 2.53
N PHE A 42 3.07 -10.03 1.81
CA PHE A 42 2.02 -9.21 2.43
C PHE A 42 0.89 -10.05 3.02
N ILE A 43 0.57 -11.21 2.43
CA ILE A 43 -0.35 -12.18 3.02
C ILE A 43 0.21 -12.68 4.35
N PHE A 44 1.43 -13.22 4.35
CA PHE A 44 2.05 -13.77 5.56
C PHE A 44 2.15 -12.73 6.67
N LEU A 45 2.56 -11.51 6.31
CA LEU A 45 2.61 -10.39 7.24
C LEU A 45 1.22 -10.06 7.80
N SER A 46 0.19 -9.99 6.95
CA SER A 46 -1.18 -9.67 7.40
C SER A 46 -1.77 -10.75 8.27
N LEU A 47 -1.56 -12.02 7.93
CA LEU A 47 -2.01 -13.16 8.73
C LEU A 47 -1.27 -13.22 10.07
N GLY A 48 0.03 -12.95 10.09
CA GLY A 48 0.82 -12.85 11.31
C GLY A 48 0.33 -11.73 12.22
N THR A 49 0.16 -10.52 11.68
CA THR A 49 -0.39 -9.37 12.41
C THR A 49 -1.81 -9.67 12.93
N PHE A 50 -2.68 -10.22 12.08
CA PHE A 50 -4.02 -10.62 12.51
C PHE A 50 -3.96 -11.65 13.64
N TYR A 51 -3.11 -12.68 13.52
CA TYR A 51 -2.97 -13.69 14.57
C TYR A 51 -2.53 -13.10 15.91
N LEU A 52 -1.57 -12.18 15.90
CA LEU A 52 -1.05 -11.51 17.10
C LEU A 52 -2.10 -10.60 17.75
N PHE A 53 -2.86 -9.84 16.95
CA PHE A 53 -3.73 -8.77 17.45
C PHE A 53 -5.24 -9.04 17.25
N LYS A 54 -5.67 -10.24 16.87
CA LYS A 54 -7.11 -10.53 16.63
C LYS A 54 -7.99 -10.28 17.86
N ASN A 55 -7.45 -10.46 19.07
CA ASN A 55 -8.20 -10.25 20.32
C ASN A 55 -8.39 -8.76 20.62
N ASP A 56 -7.65 -7.90 19.92
CA ASP A 56 -7.67 -6.46 20.06
C ASP A 56 -8.56 -5.77 19.02
N LEU A 57 -9.18 -6.53 18.11
CA LEU A 57 -10.14 -6.02 17.15
C LEU A 57 -11.37 -5.48 17.90
N PRO A 58 -11.77 -4.23 17.64
CA PRO A 58 -13.06 -3.74 18.12
C PRO A 58 -14.21 -4.63 17.62
N ASP A 59 -15.15 -4.97 18.50
CA ASP A 59 -16.28 -5.87 18.20
C ASP A 59 -17.04 -5.47 16.93
N HIS A 60 -17.22 -4.16 16.72
CA HIS A 60 -17.93 -3.62 15.56
C HIS A 60 -17.27 -3.99 14.21
N ILE A 61 -15.97 -4.28 14.16
CA ILE A 61 -15.34 -4.69 12.89
C ILE A 61 -15.96 -5.98 12.35
N SER A 62 -16.37 -6.89 13.23
CA SER A 62 -17.05 -8.13 12.83
C SER A 62 -18.45 -7.86 12.28
N ASP A 63 -19.19 -6.92 12.86
CA ASP A 63 -20.54 -6.53 12.43
C ASP A 63 -20.55 -5.89 11.04
N TYR A 64 -19.48 -5.17 10.68
CA TYR A 64 -19.37 -4.49 9.39
C TYR A 64 -18.58 -5.27 8.32
N LEU A 65 -18.17 -6.51 8.60
CA LEU A 65 -17.28 -7.26 7.70
C LEU A 65 -17.87 -7.42 6.28
N ILE A 66 -19.16 -7.74 6.18
CA ILE A 66 -19.87 -7.87 4.89
C ILE A 66 -19.88 -6.52 4.15
N TRP A 67 -20.13 -5.42 4.86
CA TRP A 67 -20.15 -4.08 4.29
C TRP A 67 -18.78 -3.64 3.81
N TYR A 68 -17.72 -3.96 4.57
CA TYR A 68 -16.35 -3.74 4.12
C TYR A 68 -16.05 -4.54 2.86
N GLY A 69 -16.40 -5.83 2.83
CA GLY A 69 -16.24 -6.66 1.63
C GLY A 69 -16.95 -6.08 0.41
N ALA A 70 -18.22 -5.68 0.56
CA ALA A 70 -19.00 -5.07 -0.51
C ALA A 70 -18.39 -3.73 -0.98
N ALA A 71 -17.98 -2.86 -0.06
CA ALA A 71 -17.34 -1.60 -0.39
C ALA A 71 -15.99 -1.81 -1.11
N MET A 72 -15.19 -2.78 -0.67
CA MET A 72 -13.93 -3.13 -1.34
C MET A 72 -14.15 -3.66 -2.76
N ILE A 73 -15.16 -4.49 -2.97
CA ILE A 73 -15.55 -4.95 -4.31
C ILE A 73 -15.97 -3.76 -5.17
N LEU A 74 -16.77 -2.84 -4.63
CA LEU A 74 -17.19 -1.64 -5.35
C LEU A 74 -15.98 -0.76 -5.74
N VAL A 75 -15.04 -0.53 -4.80
CA VAL A 75 -13.81 0.22 -5.08
C VAL A 75 -12.97 -0.48 -6.14
N PHE A 76 -12.85 -1.80 -6.07
CA PHE A 76 -12.16 -2.58 -7.10
C PHE A 76 -12.80 -2.39 -8.49
N LEU A 77 -14.13 -2.44 -8.58
CA LEU A 77 -14.84 -2.22 -9.85
C LEU A 77 -14.64 -0.80 -10.39
N ILE A 78 -14.70 0.22 -9.51
CA ILE A 78 -14.46 1.62 -9.88
C ILE A 78 -13.03 1.81 -10.39
N VAL A 79 -12.04 1.26 -9.68
CA VAL A 79 -10.63 1.31 -10.10
C VAL A 79 -10.44 0.63 -11.45
N ASN A 80 -11.00 -0.56 -11.65
CA ASN A 80 -10.94 -1.24 -12.95
C ASN A 80 -11.54 -0.39 -14.06
N HIS A 81 -12.67 0.30 -13.80
CA HIS A 81 -13.28 1.21 -14.76
C HIS A 81 -12.38 2.42 -15.08
N ILE A 82 -11.76 3.04 -14.06
CA ILE A 82 -10.80 4.14 -14.24
C ILE A 82 -9.63 3.69 -15.12
N TYR A 83 -9.02 2.55 -14.81
CA TYR A 83 -7.89 2.02 -15.57
C TYR A 83 -8.27 1.63 -16.99
N TYR A 84 -9.46 1.05 -17.20
CA TYR A 84 -10.01 0.81 -18.53
C TYR A 84 -10.18 2.12 -19.32
N SER A 85 -10.68 3.17 -18.67
CA SER A 85 -10.82 4.49 -19.29
C SER A 85 -9.46 5.09 -19.65
N ILE A 86 -8.47 5.02 -18.78
CA ILE A 86 -7.08 5.47 -19.06
C ILE A 86 -6.55 4.76 -20.30
N ARG A 87 -6.66 3.43 -20.34
CA ARG A 87 -6.17 2.62 -21.47
C ARG A 87 -6.88 2.93 -22.79
N ARG A 88 -8.16 3.30 -22.75
CA ARG A 88 -8.93 3.68 -23.95
C ARG A 88 -8.52 5.04 -24.51
N HIS A 89 -8.10 5.98 -23.67
CA HIS A 89 -7.82 7.36 -24.08
C HIS A 89 -6.33 7.66 -24.34
N TYR A 90 -5.44 6.84 -23.79
CA TYR A 90 -3.99 7.06 -23.87
C TYR A 90 -3.29 5.81 -24.42
N HIS A 91 -2.22 6.03 -25.20
CA HIS A 91 -1.38 4.93 -25.65
C HIS A 91 -0.62 4.31 -24.48
N GLU A 92 -0.42 3.00 -24.56
CA GLU A 92 0.36 2.23 -23.61
C GLU A 92 1.79 2.77 -23.55
N PRO A 93 2.34 3.08 -22.35
CA PRO A 93 3.64 3.70 -22.22
C PRO A 93 4.76 2.65 -22.36
N LEU A 94 4.94 2.08 -23.55
CA LEU A 94 5.87 0.97 -23.82
C LEU A 94 7.31 1.26 -23.37
N LEU A 95 7.77 2.53 -23.48
CA LEU A 95 9.08 2.94 -22.99
C LEU A 95 9.18 2.87 -21.45
N LEU A 96 8.10 3.21 -20.75
CA LEU A 96 8.04 3.12 -19.29
C LEU A 96 8.07 1.66 -18.85
N GLU A 97 7.34 0.79 -19.53
CA GLU A 97 7.35 -0.65 -19.23
C GLU A 97 8.72 -1.27 -19.47
N LYS A 98 9.38 -0.86 -20.55
CA LYS A 98 10.75 -1.30 -20.86
C LYS A 98 11.76 -0.82 -19.81
N ASN A 99 11.66 0.44 -19.38
CA ASN A 99 12.61 1.05 -18.45
C ASN A 99 12.31 0.72 -16.98
N HIS A 100 11.07 0.37 -16.66
CA HIS A 100 10.59 0.08 -15.32
C HIS A 100 9.67 -1.15 -15.29
N PRO A 101 10.16 -2.34 -15.69
CA PRO A 101 9.33 -3.55 -15.81
C PRO A 101 8.77 -4.04 -14.47
N THR A 102 9.29 -3.51 -13.36
CA THR A 102 8.91 -3.84 -11.99
C THR A 102 7.74 -3.02 -11.48
N ASP A 103 7.39 -1.91 -12.15
CA ASP A 103 6.29 -1.04 -11.75
C ASP A 103 4.97 -1.51 -12.39
N ARG A 104 4.62 -2.78 -12.17
CA ARG A 104 3.48 -3.45 -12.83
C ARG A 104 2.14 -2.72 -12.66
N TRP A 105 1.96 -2.03 -11.54
CA TRP A 105 0.76 -1.24 -11.28
C TRP A 105 0.57 -0.09 -12.29
N LEU A 106 1.63 0.37 -12.97
CA LEU A 106 1.53 1.33 -14.08
C LEU A 106 1.01 0.72 -15.38
N GLN A 107 1.08 -0.61 -15.57
CA GLN A 107 0.78 -1.27 -16.85
C GLN A 107 -0.73 -1.34 -17.15
N ALA A 108 -1.58 -0.90 -16.21
CA ALA A 108 -3.04 -0.86 -16.34
C ALA A 108 -3.72 -2.16 -16.81
N ASN A 109 -3.05 -3.31 -16.65
CA ASN A 109 -3.60 -4.60 -16.97
C ASN A 109 -4.34 -5.20 -15.75
N ARG A 110 -5.30 -6.09 -16.01
CA ARG A 110 -6.20 -6.63 -14.97
C ARG A 110 -5.44 -7.38 -13.87
N THR A 111 -4.43 -8.15 -14.23
CA THR A 111 -3.61 -8.90 -13.28
C THR A 111 -2.87 -7.98 -12.33
N ALA A 112 -2.26 -6.92 -12.85
CA ALA A 112 -1.58 -5.91 -12.04
C ALA A 112 -2.56 -5.21 -11.10
N ILE A 113 -3.72 -4.78 -11.60
CA ILE A 113 -4.76 -4.12 -10.76
C ILE A 113 -5.17 -5.05 -9.62
N PHE A 114 -5.47 -6.32 -9.91
CA PHE A 114 -5.86 -7.31 -8.90
C PHE A 114 -4.76 -7.51 -7.84
N ILE A 115 -3.51 -7.74 -8.26
CA ILE A 115 -2.42 -7.95 -7.31
C ILE A 115 -2.17 -6.70 -6.47
N THR A 116 -2.21 -5.51 -7.07
CA THR A 116 -2.12 -4.24 -6.35
C THR A 116 -3.28 -4.07 -5.37
N SER A 117 -4.50 -4.51 -5.71
CA SER A 117 -5.66 -4.43 -4.80
C SER A 117 -5.43 -5.23 -3.55
N ALA A 118 -4.87 -6.42 -3.72
CA ALA A 118 -4.54 -7.30 -2.63
C ALA A 118 -3.37 -6.75 -1.81
N HIS A 119 -2.31 -6.24 -2.45
CA HIS A 119 -1.20 -5.59 -1.74
C HIS A 119 -1.69 -4.44 -0.87
N ILE A 120 -2.52 -3.55 -1.41
CA ILE A 120 -3.10 -2.42 -0.67
C ILE A 120 -3.98 -2.94 0.47
N LEU A 121 -4.81 -3.96 0.24
CA LEU A 121 -5.68 -4.55 1.26
C LEU A 121 -4.86 -5.06 2.45
N PHE A 122 -3.87 -5.90 2.16
CA PHE A 122 -3.01 -6.50 3.18
C PHE A 122 -2.18 -5.45 3.92
N GLN A 123 -1.65 -4.45 3.22
CA GLN A 123 -1.00 -3.30 3.86
C GLN A 123 -1.96 -2.56 4.81
N GLN A 124 -3.20 -2.27 4.37
CA GLN A 124 -4.17 -1.55 5.20
C GLN A 124 -4.59 -2.36 6.44
N ILE A 125 -4.67 -3.69 6.35
CA ILE A 125 -4.89 -4.54 7.53
C ILE A 125 -3.76 -4.33 8.54
N VAL A 126 -2.51 -4.46 8.10
CA VAL A 126 -1.33 -4.32 8.98
C VAL A 126 -1.26 -2.92 9.60
N ILE A 127 -1.45 -1.88 8.77
CA ILE A 127 -1.48 -0.48 9.20
C ILE A 127 -2.58 -0.25 10.23
N THR A 128 -3.78 -0.79 9.99
CA THR A 128 -4.93 -0.65 10.89
C THR A 128 -4.64 -1.22 12.27
N PHE A 129 -4.13 -2.46 12.33
CA PHE A 129 -3.75 -3.08 13.59
C PHE A 129 -2.69 -2.27 14.34
N LEU A 130 -1.64 -1.83 13.64
CA LEU A 130 -0.58 -1.06 14.27
C LEU A 130 -1.05 0.30 14.79
N ILE A 131 -1.95 0.99 14.06
CA ILE A 131 -2.53 2.26 14.52
C ILE A 131 -3.38 2.03 15.77
N LEU A 132 -4.29 1.06 15.74
CA LEU A 132 -5.18 0.79 16.86
C LEU A 132 -4.40 0.38 18.11
N GLU A 133 -3.35 -0.43 17.93
CA GLU A 133 -2.50 -0.86 19.04
C GLU A 133 -1.72 0.31 19.65
N LEU A 134 -1.08 1.15 18.82
CA LEU A 134 -0.35 2.32 19.32
C LEU A 134 -1.29 3.35 19.99
N TYR A 135 -2.52 3.51 19.48
CA TYR A 135 -3.47 4.47 20.02
C TYR A 135 -3.98 4.12 21.43
N LYS A 136 -3.86 2.87 21.88
CA LYS A 136 -4.14 2.48 23.26
C LYS A 136 -3.19 3.12 24.28
N PHE A 137 -1.99 3.51 23.85
CA PHE A 137 -0.90 3.93 24.74
C PHE A 137 -0.43 5.36 24.50
N PHE A 138 -0.63 5.86 23.27
CA PHE A 138 -0.17 7.17 22.87
C PHE A 138 -1.35 8.05 22.46
N PRO A 139 -1.30 9.37 22.77
CA PRO A 139 -2.31 10.29 22.25
C PRO A 139 -2.26 10.34 20.72
N LEU A 140 -3.38 10.69 20.10
CA LEU A 140 -3.52 10.70 18.64
C LEU A 140 -2.36 11.43 17.94
N GLN A 141 -1.97 12.60 18.44
CA GLN A 141 -0.89 13.43 17.88
C GLN A 141 0.45 12.67 17.78
N SER A 142 0.78 11.86 18.78
CA SER A 142 1.97 11.02 18.77
C SER A 142 1.86 9.91 17.72
N VAL A 143 0.70 9.24 17.64
CA VAL A 143 0.44 8.20 16.62
C VAL A 143 0.57 8.78 15.20
N LEU A 144 -0.02 9.95 14.94
CA LEU A 144 0.13 10.65 13.65
C LEU A 144 1.60 10.92 13.32
N THR A 145 2.36 11.43 14.29
CA THR A 145 3.79 11.73 14.11
C THR A 145 4.59 10.47 13.82
N TYR A 146 4.37 9.39 14.58
CA TYR A 146 5.06 8.11 14.37
C TYR A 146 4.77 7.55 12.99
N PHE A 147 3.51 7.54 12.55
CA PHE A 147 3.15 7.02 11.23
C PHE A 147 3.66 7.87 10.08
N MET A 148 3.69 9.20 10.22
CA MET A 148 4.34 10.08 9.25
C MET A 148 5.81 9.70 9.05
N VAL A 149 6.56 9.56 10.15
CA VAL A 149 7.99 9.22 10.13
C VAL A 149 8.21 7.82 9.59
N ILE A 150 7.46 6.83 10.09
CA ILE A 150 7.54 5.44 9.64
C ILE A 150 7.27 5.38 8.13
N PHE A 151 6.18 5.97 7.64
CA PHE A 151 5.85 5.93 6.21
C PHE A 151 6.91 6.62 5.36
N ALA A 152 7.45 7.77 5.80
CA ALA A 152 8.55 8.41 5.10
C ALA A 152 9.76 7.47 5.00
N ILE A 153 10.20 6.90 6.13
CA ILE A 153 11.37 6.00 6.19
C ILE A 153 11.17 4.77 5.32
N LEU A 154 9.99 4.16 5.35
CA LEU A 154 9.66 2.98 4.52
C LEU A 154 9.70 3.27 3.02
N HIS A 155 9.59 4.52 2.59
CA HIS A 155 9.63 4.86 1.16
C HIS A 155 10.97 5.45 0.71
N LEU A 156 11.83 5.89 1.64
CA LEU A 156 13.18 6.38 1.34
C LEU A 156 14.06 5.41 0.53
N PRO A 157 13.97 4.07 0.69
CA PRO A 157 14.75 3.14 -0.12
C PRO A 157 14.52 3.28 -1.63
N LEU A 158 13.39 3.85 -2.06
CA LEU A 158 13.14 4.17 -3.47
C LEU A 158 14.17 5.14 -4.05
N VAL A 159 14.85 5.94 -3.22
CA VAL A 159 15.96 6.81 -3.68
C VAL A 159 17.06 5.96 -4.28
N TYR A 160 17.41 4.85 -3.64
CA TYR A 160 18.46 3.94 -4.09
C TYR A 160 18.05 3.18 -5.36
N PHE A 161 16.80 2.73 -5.44
CA PHE A 161 16.33 1.87 -6.54
C PHE A 161 15.82 2.63 -7.78
N LYS A 162 15.30 3.84 -7.60
CA LYS A 162 14.55 4.58 -8.63
C LYS A 162 14.99 6.04 -8.78
N GLY A 163 15.91 6.51 -7.94
CA GLY A 163 16.43 7.88 -7.95
C GLY A 163 15.57 8.89 -7.20
N VAL A 164 16.15 10.06 -6.92
CA VAL A 164 15.58 11.09 -6.02
C VAL A 164 14.22 11.60 -6.49
N LYS A 165 14.06 11.90 -7.79
CA LYS A 165 12.81 12.45 -8.33
C LYS A 165 11.64 11.48 -8.18
N PHE A 166 11.88 10.20 -8.48
CA PHE A 166 10.86 9.17 -8.32
C PHE A 166 10.56 8.97 -6.84
N ALA A 167 11.58 8.82 -6.00
CA ALA A 167 11.39 8.65 -4.56
C ALA A 167 10.59 9.80 -3.94
N ALA A 168 10.89 11.05 -4.28
CA ALA A 168 10.14 12.21 -3.77
C ALA A 168 8.64 12.15 -4.12
N LEU A 169 8.30 11.62 -5.31
CA LEU A 169 6.92 11.44 -5.74
C LEU A 169 6.12 10.44 -4.88
N TYR A 170 6.80 9.50 -4.20
CA TYR A 170 6.13 8.51 -3.32
C TYR A 170 6.33 8.82 -1.85
N THR A 171 7.55 9.15 -1.43
CA THR A 171 7.88 9.37 -0.03
C THR A 171 7.10 10.53 0.58
N LEU A 172 6.93 11.64 -0.15
CA LEU A 172 6.18 12.79 0.36
C LEU A 172 4.68 12.46 0.52
N PRO A 173 3.97 11.94 -0.50
CA PRO A 173 2.59 11.48 -0.31
C PRO A 173 2.44 10.39 0.73
N ALA A 174 3.40 9.47 0.86
CA ALA A 174 3.38 8.45 1.90
C ALA A 174 3.50 9.07 3.30
N ALA A 175 4.39 10.04 3.51
CA ALA A 175 4.49 10.76 4.78
C ALA A 175 3.18 11.48 5.13
N ILE A 176 2.57 12.15 4.15
CA ILE A 176 1.26 12.80 4.31
C ILE A 176 0.17 11.76 4.62
N ALA A 177 0.18 10.61 3.93
CA ALA A 177 -0.73 9.51 4.22
C ALA A 177 -0.53 8.96 5.65
N GLY A 178 0.71 8.93 6.15
CA GLY A 178 1.02 8.58 7.54
C GLY A 178 0.39 9.53 8.58
N LEU A 179 0.12 10.79 8.21
CA LEU A 179 -0.69 11.70 9.03
C LEU A 179 -2.19 11.44 8.83
N ILE A 180 -2.64 11.25 7.60
CA ILE A 180 -4.07 11.16 7.29
C ILE A 180 -4.68 9.83 7.77
N PHE A 181 -3.99 8.71 7.56
CA PHE A 181 -4.55 7.38 7.79
C PHE A 181 -4.91 7.10 9.25
N PRO A 182 -4.05 7.41 10.25
CA PRO A 182 -4.44 7.22 11.65
C PRO A 182 -5.60 8.13 12.06
N PHE A 183 -5.63 9.37 11.58
CA PHE A 183 -6.73 10.29 11.86
C PHE A 183 -8.06 9.73 11.35
N ILE A 184 -8.11 9.36 10.07
CA ILE A 184 -9.32 8.80 9.44
C ILE A 184 -9.75 7.51 10.15
N LEU A 185 -8.79 6.61 10.42
CA LEU A 185 -9.09 5.33 11.03
C LEU A 185 -9.71 5.47 12.42
N ILE A 186 -9.17 6.38 13.25
CA ILE A 186 -9.61 6.54 14.64
C ILE A 186 -10.86 7.41 14.74
N LYS A 187 -10.98 8.47 13.93
CA LYS A 187 -12.06 9.46 14.06
C LYS A 187 -13.29 9.15 13.21
N LEU A 188 -13.16 8.35 12.16
CA LEU A 188 -14.26 8.04 11.23
C LEU A 188 -14.71 6.57 11.31
N THR A 189 -14.49 5.92 12.46
CA THR A 189 -14.99 4.57 12.77
C THR A 189 -16.52 4.52 12.63
N PRO A 190 -17.11 3.47 12.02
CA PRO A 190 -16.46 2.25 11.51
C PRO A 190 -15.81 2.38 10.12
N TYR A 191 -16.09 3.45 9.37
CA TYR A 191 -15.73 3.54 7.94
C TYR A 191 -14.25 3.84 7.64
N GLY A 192 -13.46 4.17 8.66
CA GLY A 192 -12.06 4.60 8.50
C GLY A 192 -11.18 3.64 7.69
N PHE A 193 -11.38 2.33 7.84
CA PHE A 193 -10.64 1.31 7.06
C PHE A 193 -10.89 1.46 5.55
N ILE A 194 -12.16 1.55 5.14
CA ILE A 194 -12.56 1.67 3.73
C ILE A 194 -12.11 3.01 3.15
N LEU A 195 -12.22 4.10 3.92
CA LEU A 195 -11.76 5.40 3.48
C LEU A 195 -10.24 5.41 3.22
N ASN A 196 -9.44 4.80 4.10
CA ASN A 196 -8.00 4.64 3.88
C ASN A 196 -7.71 3.80 2.64
N TYR A 197 -8.47 2.72 2.41
CA TYR A 197 -8.36 1.90 1.20
C TYR A 197 -8.63 2.70 -0.07
N ILE A 198 -9.70 3.51 -0.09
CA ILE A 198 -10.07 4.39 -1.22
C ILE A 198 -8.99 5.43 -1.48
N ILE A 199 -8.48 6.10 -0.44
CA ILE A 199 -7.45 7.14 -0.59
C ILE A 199 -6.16 6.52 -1.16
N HIS A 200 -5.77 5.36 -0.66
CA HIS A 200 -4.57 4.66 -1.15
C HIS A 200 -4.72 4.29 -2.63
N TRP A 201 -5.87 3.73 -3.03
CA TRP A 201 -6.16 3.47 -4.44
C TRP A 201 -6.19 4.71 -5.31
N SER A 202 -6.77 5.80 -4.80
CA SER A 202 -6.86 7.07 -5.51
C SER A 202 -5.47 7.62 -5.83
N PHE A 203 -4.51 7.46 -4.92
CA PHE A 203 -3.11 7.79 -5.18
C PHE A 203 -2.55 6.98 -6.38
N TYR A 204 -2.66 5.66 -6.38
CA TYR A 204 -2.18 4.82 -7.49
C TYR A 204 -2.86 5.15 -8.83
N ALA A 205 -4.18 5.36 -8.82
CA ALA A 205 -4.93 5.73 -10.01
C ALA A 205 -4.47 7.10 -10.56
N LEU A 206 -4.29 8.10 -9.68
CA LEU A 206 -3.83 9.43 -10.05
C LEU A 206 -2.41 9.40 -10.64
N ILE A 207 -1.49 8.68 -10.00
CA ILE A 207 -0.12 8.55 -10.48
C ILE A 207 -0.11 7.87 -11.85
N THR A 208 -0.82 6.75 -12.00
CA THR A 208 -0.94 6.06 -13.29
C THR A 208 -1.48 6.98 -14.38
N TYR A 209 -2.55 7.72 -14.09
CA TYR A 209 -3.10 8.71 -15.01
C TYR A 209 -2.06 9.77 -15.43
N ILE A 210 -1.32 10.33 -14.48
CA ILE A 210 -0.28 11.34 -14.75
C ILE A 210 0.81 10.76 -15.66
N PHE A 211 1.28 9.54 -15.39
CA PHE A 211 2.31 8.88 -16.20
C PHE A 211 1.82 8.59 -17.62
N TRP A 212 0.64 7.98 -17.77
CA TRP A 212 0.05 7.68 -19.08
C TRP A 212 -0.22 8.94 -19.89
N ARG A 213 -0.75 9.99 -19.28
CA ARG A 213 -1.00 11.26 -19.96
C ARG A 213 0.27 11.93 -20.48
N ARG A 214 1.39 11.80 -19.75
CA ARG A 214 2.68 12.41 -20.12
C ARG A 214 3.42 11.60 -21.18
N GLN A 215 3.46 10.27 -21.05
CA GLN A 215 4.26 9.42 -21.92
C GLN A 215 3.48 8.81 -23.10
N GLY A 216 2.16 8.65 -22.99
CA GLY A 216 1.31 8.18 -24.09
C GLY A 216 1.23 9.14 -25.28
N LYS A 217 1.88 10.31 -25.22
CA LYS A 217 2.06 11.24 -26.35
C LYS A 217 3.32 10.98 -27.16
N ILE A 218 4.27 10.20 -26.65
CA ILE A 218 5.54 9.91 -27.33
C ILE A 218 5.33 8.65 -28.16
N THR A 219 4.98 8.83 -29.44
CA THR A 219 4.96 7.74 -30.42
C THR A 219 6.40 7.41 -30.80
N ILE A 220 6.84 6.17 -30.55
CA ILE A 220 8.05 5.65 -31.19
C ILE A 220 7.70 5.48 -32.66
N LYS A 221 8.25 6.35 -33.51
CA LYS A 221 8.26 6.14 -34.96
C LYS A 221 9.33 5.13 -35.33
#